data_AF-A0A7C7E487-F1
#
_entry.id   AF-A0A7C7E487-F1
#
_cell.length_a   1.000
_cell.length_b   1.000
_cell.length_c   1.000
_cell.angle_alpha   90.00
_cell.angle_beta   90.00
_cell.angle_gamma   90.00
#
_symmetry.space_group_name_H-M   'P 1'
#
loop_
_entity.id
_entity.type
_entity.pdbx_description
1 polymer ?
#
loop_
_entity_poly.entity_id
_entity_poly.type
_entity_poly.pdbx_seq_one_letter_code
_entity_poly.pdbx_strand_id
1 'polypeptide(L)'
;MDNFVNDSTKTAQDIDVPRLYGNPFVPSAAEKIAVIFSYPLAYLYTYILIPPVNRDNWYPVTAAFIILFCALSEIFYHRRKATAESYAWLGCIAVILVSMLAGLNRVWGDSLAVFFIHGYAVYWILNRSGRLIEGRSGPFTPVDMMNGFIVFPFKNFFLRIKVLWSALKSRERKNGEKTSRAGTVAAIAGGLILLYIAGALLAAADDTFDRLVGDILRLLDIDFLKTFIPRFLLSLPVGAYLYGLVIGTNREDVHELEERGGITLNRLETLKKVPAKAWMVILGGFSLLYLLFFVIQGSYLFGAFTRTLPEGFTVAQYARQGFFELCQIMGINFLLFWLVMKSSNIDIRSNRFAMIMCSVLLAESLLFSVTAFSKLMLYISCFGFTPRRLQSTWLICVLFAGTALALYSLWTRKRTFRIWIYISGISLALMHLY
;
A
#
# COMPACT_ATOMS: atom_id res chain seq x y z
N MET A 1 34.86 66.04 27.60
CA MET A 1 33.74 66.98 27.32
C MET A 1 33.45 66.93 25.83
N ASP A 2 33.19 65.75 25.27
CA ASP A 2 32.06 64.82 25.47
C ASP A 2 31.00 65.10 24.38
N ASN A 3 31.07 64.34 23.28
CA ASN A 3 30.37 63.06 23.10
C ASN A 3 28.83 63.23 23.10
N PHE A 4 28.28 63.61 21.95
CA PHE A 4 26.89 63.35 21.60
C PHE A 4 26.75 63.07 20.09
N VAL A 5 27.17 61.86 19.70
CA VAL A 5 26.59 61.15 18.56
C VAL A 5 26.06 59.84 19.14
N ASN A 6 24.84 59.90 19.65
CA ASN A 6 24.21 58.81 20.38
C ASN A 6 23.62 57.80 19.38
N ASP A 7 24.40 56.77 19.13
CA ASP A 7 24.04 55.36 18.95
C ASP A 7 22.53 55.04 18.88
N SER A 8 21.95 55.08 17.68
CA SER A 8 20.61 54.57 17.39
C SER A 8 20.61 53.38 16.42
N THR A 9 21.75 52.70 16.24
CA THR A 9 21.93 51.63 15.25
C THR A 9 22.36 50.29 15.84
N LYS A 10 22.28 50.10 17.17
CA LYS A 10 22.78 48.87 17.84
C LYS A 10 21.78 47.95 18.53
N THR A 11 20.47 48.11 18.33
CA THR A 11 19.48 47.22 18.99
C THR A 11 18.48 46.55 18.04
N ALA A 12 18.87 46.34 16.78
CA ALA A 12 18.08 45.55 15.81
C ALA A 12 18.87 44.38 15.19
N GLN A 13 19.83 43.82 15.92
CA GLN A 13 20.53 42.59 15.54
C GLN A 13 20.60 41.65 16.74
N ASP A 14 19.47 41.05 17.08
CA ASP A 14 19.40 39.69 17.65
C ASP A 14 17.92 39.26 17.66
N ILE A 15 17.35 39.16 16.46
CA ILE A 15 16.26 38.20 16.27
C ILE A 15 16.97 36.92 15.89
N ASP A 16 17.09 36.02 16.86
CA ASP A 16 17.59 34.66 16.67
C ASP A 16 16.59 33.94 15.76
N VAL A 17 16.76 34.15 14.45
CA VAL A 17 15.93 33.53 13.42
C VAL A 17 16.21 32.04 13.53
N PRO A 18 15.23 31.19 13.86
CA PRO A 18 15.48 29.76 13.99
C PRO A 18 16.11 29.29 12.70
N ARG A 19 17.28 28.63 12.80
CA ARG A 19 18.03 28.03 11.68
C ARG A 19 17.13 27.03 10.94
N LEU A 20 16.24 27.51 10.09
CA LEU A 20 15.32 26.72 9.28
C LEU A 20 16.01 26.15 8.03
N TYR A 21 17.24 26.55 7.76
CA TYR A 21 18.08 25.95 6.73
C TYR A 21 18.89 24.81 7.34
N GLY A 22 18.27 23.61 7.34
CA GLY A 22 19.05 22.38 7.31
C GLY A 22 20.03 22.40 6.12
N ASN A 23 21.11 21.63 6.24
CA ASN A 23 22.19 21.52 5.24
C ASN A 23 21.69 21.66 3.78
N PRO A 24 22.41 22.40 2.92
CA PRO A 24 21.98 22.62 1.55
C PRO A 24 21.69 21.28 0.86
N PHE A 25 20.57 21.21 0.15
CA PHE A 25 20.12 20.01 -0.53
C PHE A 25 21.14 19.59 -1.59
N VAL A 26 21.88 18.51 -1.33
CA VAL A 26 22.82 17.91 -2.28
C VAL A 26 22.36 16.49 -2.60
N PRO A 27 21.87 16.21 -3.82
CA PRO A 27 21.47 14.86 -4.17
C PRO A 27 22.64 13.96 -4.53
N SER A 28 22.52 12.69 -4.13
CA SER A 28 23.52 11.68 -4.44
C SER A 28 23.54 11.32 -5.94
N ALA A 29 24.62 10.69 -6.41
CA ALA A 29 24.69 10.21 -7.79
C ALA A 29 23.57 9.21 -8.12
N ALA A 30 23.24 8.32 -7.17
CA ALA A 30 22.15 7.36 -7.31
C ALA A 30 20.78 8.03 -7.45
N GLU A 31 20.53 9.11 -6.70
CA GLU A 31 19.29 9.88 -6.79
C GLU A 31 19.12 10.57 -8.15
N LYS A 32 20.21 11.12 -8.70
CA LYS A 32 20.22 11.72 -10.04
C LYS A 32 19.90 10.69 -11.12
N ILE A 33 20.49 9.49 -11.03
CA ILE A 33 20.22 8.39 -11.95
C ILE A 33 18.77 7.92 -11.82
N ALA A 34 18.26 7.77 -10.59
CA ALA A 34 16.88 7.38 -10.35
C ALA A 34 15.85 8.37 -10.93
N VAL A 35 16.17 9.67 -11.00
CA VAL A 35 15.27 10.66 -11.64
C VAL A 35 15.07 10.33 -13.13
N ILE A 36 16.13 9.92 -13.83
CA ILE A 36 16.06 9.61 -15.27
C ILE A 36 15.13 8.42 -15.50
N PHE A 37 15.31 7.35 -14.75
CA PHE A 37 14.46 6.15 -14.86
C PHE A 37 13.03 6.35 -14.35
N SER A 38 12.79 7.35 -13.49
CA SER A 38 11.44 7.64 -12.97
C SER A 38 10.45 8.10 -14.05
N TYR A 39 10.90 8.77 -15.13
CA TYR A 39 10.03 9.24 -16.21
C TYR A 39 9.40 8.11 -17.04
N PRO A 40 10.18 7.20 -17.66
CA PRO A 40 9.58 6.10 -18.41
C PRO A 40 8.74 5.20 -17.51
N LEU A 41 9.18 4.95 -16.27
CA LEU A 41 8.44 4.14 -15.31
C LEU A 41 7.08 4.76 -14.94
N ALA A 42 7.03 6.07 -14.71
CA ALA A 42 5.78 6.77 -14.44
C ALA A 42 4.85 6.81 -15.65
N TYR A 43 5.41 6.95 -16.86
CA TYR A 43 4.65 6.91 -18.10
C TYR A 43 3.99 5.54 -18.30
N LEU A 44 4.74 4.43 -18.09
CA LEU A 44 4.18 3.07 -18.13
C LEU A 44 3.04 2.88 -17.12
N TYR A 45 3.18 3.42 -15.90
CA TYR A 45 2.12 3.33 -14.89
C TYR A 45 0.81 4.00 -15.32
N THR A 46 0.85 5.02 -16.18
CA THR A 46 -0.38 5.65 -16.70
C THR A 46 -1.22 4.71 -17.57
N TYR A 47 -0.61 3.71 -18.21
CA TYR A 47 -1.34 2.67 -18.94
C TYR A 47 -2.03 1.67 -18.00
N ILE A 48 -1.53 1.53 -16.78
CA ILE A 48 -2.17 0.72 -15.74
C ILE A 48 -3.39 1.47 -15.18
N LEU A 49 -3.22 2.77 -14.87
CA LEU A 49 -4.28 3.63 -14.34
C LEU A 49 -5.41 3.89 -15.34
N ILE A 50 -5.05 4.19 -16.59
CA ILE A 50 -5.98 4.50 -17.67
C ILE A 50 -5.71 3.52 -18.82
N PRO A 51 -6.29 2.30 -18.74
CA PRO A 51 -6.12 1.30 -19.77
C PRO A 51 -6.68 1.79 -21.11
N PRO A 52 -6.01 1.48 -22.24
CA PRO A 52 -6.59 1.70 -23.57
C PRO A 52 -7.84 0.83 -23.77
N VAL A 53 -8.68 1.20 -24.74
CA VAL A 53 -9.95 0.51 -25.05
C VAL A 53 -9.71 -0.98 -25.37
N ASN A 54 -8.65 -1.30 -26.12
CA ASN A 54 -8.17 -2.67 -26.27
C ASN A 54 -7.17 -3.02 -25.16
N ARG A 55 -7.51 -4.02 -24.35
CA ARG A 55 -6.70 -4.48 -23.21
C ARG A 55 -5.57 -5.46 -23.58
N ASP A 56 -5.36 -5.75 -24.86
CA ASP A 56 -4.38 -6.74 -25.32
C ASP A 56 -2.97 -6.45 -24.79
N ASN A 57 -2.59 -5.17 -24.72
CA ASN A 57 -1.28 -4.74 -24.22
C ASN A 57 -1.26 -4.45 -22.72
N TRP A 58 -2.39 -4.55 -22.01
CA TRP A 58 -2.47 -4.12 -20.61
C TRP A 58 -1.69 -5.04 -19.66
N TYR A 59 -1.81 -6.35 -19.83
CA TYR A 59 -1.05 -7.33 -19.04
C TYR A 59 0.47 -7.22 -19.22
N PRO A 60 1.03 -7.23 -20.45
CA PRO A 60 2.46 -7.11 -20.64
C PRO A 60 3.02 -5.75 -20.18
N VAL A 61 2.27 -4.65 -20.35
CA VAL A 61 2.68 -3.33 -19.84
C VAL A 61 2.71 -3.29 -18.31
N THR A 62 1.70 -3.87 -17.66
CA THR A 62 1.67 -3.99 -16.19
C THR A 62 2.85 -4.83 -15.70
N ALA A 63 3.13 -5.95 -16.37
CA ALA A 63 4.29 -6.79 -16.05
C ALA A 63 5.62 -6.08 -16.21
N ALA A 64 5.82 -5.39 -17.33
CA ALA A 64 7.02 -4.61 -17.59
C ALA A 64 7.21 -3.53 -16.52
N PHE A 65 6.15 -2.81 -16.15
CA PHE A 65 6.20 -1.83 -15.08
C PHE A 65 6.62 -2.45 -13.74
N ILE A 66 5.97 -3.55 -13.32
CA ILE A 66 6.25 -4.18 -12.02
C ILE A 66 7.67 -4.71 -11.95
N ILE A 67 8.12 -5.41 -13.01
CA ILE A 67 9.49 -5.94 -13.10
C ILE A 67 10.49 -4.79 -13.05
N LEU A 68 10.27 -3.73 -13.83
CA LEU A 68 11.16 -2.58 -13.87
C LEU A 68 11.17 -1.83 -12.52
N PHE A 69 10.02 -1.63 -11.89
CA PHE A 69 9.89 -1.01 -10.57
C PHE A 69 10.66 -1.81 -9.52
N CYS A 70 10.49 -3.14 -9.48
CA CYS A 70 11.17 -4.00 -8.53
C CYS A 70 12.68 -4.05 -8.80
N ALA A 71 13.11 -4.21 -10.05
CA ALA A 71 14.52 -4.27 -10.41
C ALA A 71 15.26 -2.96 -10.10
N LEU A 72 14.70 -1.81 -10.48
CA LEU A 72 15.30 -0.51 -10.20
C LEU A 72 15.38 -0.23 -8.70
N SER A 73 14.33 -0.60 -7.95
CA SER A 73 14.32 -0.47 -6.49
C SER A 73 15.35 -1.39 -5.84
N GLU A 74 15.49 -2.62 -6.31
CA GLU A 74 16.48 -3.59 -5.81
C GLU A 74 17.91 -3.11 -6.07
N ILE A 75 18.20 -2.60 -7.27
CA ILE A 75 19.50 -2.01 -7.62
C ILE A 75 19.80 -0.81 -6.72
N PHE A 76 18.81 0.05 -6.48
CA PHE A 76 18.97 1.22 -5.62
C PHE A 76 19.28 0.84 -4.17
N TYR A 77 18.63 -0.20 -3.64
CA TYR A 77 18.81 -0.68 -2.28
C TYR A 77 19.85 -1.81 -2.14
N HIS A 78 20.58 -2.17 -3.21
CA HIS A 78 21.48 -3.33 -3.25
C HIS A 78 22.54 -3.34 -2.14
N ARG A 79 23.03 -2.16 -1.73
CA ARG A 79 24.01 -2.02 -0.64
C ARG A 79 23.44 -2.33 0.75
N ARG A 80 22.11 -2.36 0.91
CA ARG A 80 21.44 -2.73 2.17
C ARG A 80 21.14 -4.22 2.16
N LYS A 81 21.43 -4.91 3.27
CA LYS A 81 21.09 -6.34 3.43
C LYS A 81 19.58 -6.53 3.32
N ALA A 82 19.14 -7.39 2.40
CA ALA A 82 17.74 -7.75 2.26
C ALA A 82 17.31 -8.68 3.40
N THR A 83 16.11 -8.46 3.92
CA THR A 83 15.49 -9.36 4.90
C THR A 83 14.86 -10.56 4.17
N ALA A 84 14.78 -11.73 4.83
CA ALA A 84 14.04 -12.87 4.31
C ALA A 84 12.56 -12.52 4.05
N GLU A 85 12.03 -11.59 4.84
CA GLU A 85 10.66 -11.09 4.70
C GLU A 85 10.44 -10.30 3.40
N SER A 86 11.41 -9.49 2.99
CA SER A 86 11.38 -8.81 1.69
C SER A 86 11.22 -9.81 0.54
N TYR A 87 11.93 -10.94 0.57
CA TYR A 87 11.79 -11.97 -0.47
C TYR A 87 10.43 -12.67 -0.46
N ALA A 88 9.82 -12.85 0.71
CA ALA A 88 8.46 -13.41 0.80
C ALA A 88 7.43 -12.51 0.10
N TRP A 89 7.52 -11.19 0.31
CA TRP A 89 6.62 -10.23 -0.35
C TRP A 89 6.90 -10.09 -1.84
N LEU A 90 8.18 -10.15 -2.25
CA LEU A 90 8.55 -10.20 -3.66
C LEU A 90 8.00 -11.46 -4.34
N GLY A 91 8.02 -12.60 -3.66
CA GLY A 91 7.38 -13.84 -4.12
C GLY A 91 5.86 -13.68 -4.31
N CYS A 92 5.18 -12.98 -3.39
CA CYS A 92 3.75 -12.67 -3.54
C CYS A 92 3.47 -11.80 -4.78
N ILE A 93 4.30 -10.79 -5.04
CA ILE A 93 4.23 -9.97 -6.26
C ILE A 93 4.41 -10.85 -7.50
N ALA A 94 5.40 -11.74 -7.51
CA ALA A 94 5.65 -12.64 -8.62
C ALA A 94 4.48 -13.59 -8.88
N VAL A 95 3.87 -14.17 -7.85
CA VAL A 95 2.68 -15.04 -7.98
C VAL A 95 1.52 -14.29 -8.61
N ILE A 96 1.20 -13.08 -8.12
CA ILE A 96 0.10 -12.27 -8.69
C ILE A 96 0.43 -11.91 -10.13
N LEU A 97 1.68 -11.55 -10.42
CA LEU A 97 2.10 -11.16 -11.76
C LEU A 97 2.00 -12.30 -12.77
N VAL A 98 2.51 -13.49 -12.41
CA VAL A 98 2.39 -14.69 -13.25
C VAL A 98 0.92 -15.04 -13.47
N SER A 99 0.10 -14.93 -12.42
CA SER A 99 -1.34 -15.19 -12.50
C SER A 99 -2.06 -14.18 -13.43
N MET A 100 -1.65 -12.90 -13.42
CA MET A 100 -2.14 -11.89 -14.36
C MET A 100 -1.80 -12.26 -15.80
N LEU A 101 -0.54 -12.60 -16.07
CA LEU A 101 -0.08 -12.94 -17.42
C LEU A 101 -0.73 -14.23 -17.95
N ALA A 102 -1.02 -15.19 -17.06
CA ALA A 102 -1.68 -16.44 -17.41
C ALA A 102 -3.21 -16.32 -17.50
N GLY A 103 -3.80 -15.14 -17.21
CA GLY A 103 -5.25 -14.96 -17.21
C GLY A 103 -5.97 -15.77 -16.12
N LEU A 104 -5.27 -16.09 -15.02
CA LEU A 104 -5.76 -16.93 -13.94
C LEU A 104 -6.43 -16.15 -12.80
N ASN A 105 -6.47 -14.81 -12.81
CA ASN A 105 -7.00 -14.03 -11.68
C ASN A 105 -8.54 -14.00 -11.60
N ARG A 106 -9.22 -15.14 -11.65
CA ARG A 106 -10.68 -15.16 -11.64
C ARG A 106 -11.26 -14.84 -10.28
N VAL A 107 -10.55 -15.21 -9.21
CA VAL A 107 -10.99 -14.93 -7.83
C VAL A 107 -11.14 -13.44 -7.60
N TRP A 108 -10.09 -12.66 -7.86
CA TRP A 108 -10.07 -11.24 -7.51
C TRP A 108 -10.45 -10.33 -8.70
N GLY A 109 -10.27 -10.82 -9.93
CA GLY A 109 -10.40 -10.01 -11.13
C GLY A 109 -9.22 -9.05 -11.31
N ASP A 110 -9.08 -8.52 -12.51
CA ASP A 110 -7.93 -7.71 -12.92
C ASP A 110 -7.74 -6.44 -12.08
N SER A 111 -8.85 -5.77 -11.75
CA SER A 111 -8.81 -4.49 -11.04
C SER A 111 -8.32 -4.64 -9.59
N LEU A 112 -8.79 -5.68 -8.89
CA LEU A 112 -8.32 -5.96 -7.52
C LEU A 112 -6.90 -6.55 -7.55
N ALA A 113 -6.54 -7.34 -8.56
CA ALA A 113 -5.17 -7.84 -8.72
C ALA A 113 -4.15 -6.68 -8.81
N VAL A 114 -4.47 -5.63 -9.58
CA VAL A 114 -3.63 -4.41 -9.64
C VAL A 114 -3.61 -3.65 -8.32
N PHE A 115 -4.73 -3.57 -7.62
CA PHE A 115 -4.76 -2.97 -6.29
C PHE A 115 -3.86 -3.73 -5.30
N PHE A 116 -3.96 -5.06 -5.26
CA PHE A 116 -3.15 -5.89 -4.37
C PHE A 116 -1.68 -5.83 -4.72
N ILE A 117 -1.31 -5.95 -6.00
CA ILE A 117 0.11 -5.90 -6.40
C ILE A 117 0.73 -4.54 -6.07
N HIS A 118 -0.04 -3.44 -6.17
CA HIS A 118 0.43 -2.13 -5.74
C HIS A 118 0.63 -2.07 -4.22
N GLY A 119 -0.32 -2.63 -3.44
CA GLY A 119 -0.16 -2.78 -1.99
C GLY A 119 1.05 -3.61 -1.60
N TYR A 120 1.28 -4.75 -2.26
CA TYR A 120 2.47 -5.56 -2.04
C TYR A 120 3.75 -4.83 -2.44
N ALA A 121 3.76 -4.09 -3.56
CA ALA A 121 4.93 -3.34 -4.00
C ALA A 121 5.30 -2.23 -2.98
N VAL A 122 4.32 -1.51 -2.44
CA VAL A 122 4.51 -0.53 -1.37
C VAL A 122 5.02 -1.20 -0.10
N TYR A 123 4.42 -2.32 0.33
CA TYR A 123 4.87 -3.00 1.54
C TYR A 123 6.27 -3.61 1.39
N TRP A 124 6.55 -4.18 0.22
CA TRP A 124 7.84 -4.73 -0.14
C TRP A 124 8.93 -3.66 -0.12
N ILE A 125 8.70 -2.46 -0.67
CA ILE A 125 9.72 -1.39 -0.67
C ILE A 125 10.02 -0.91 0.75
N LEU A 126 9.03 -0.85 1.65
CA LEU A 126 9.25 -0.52 3.06
C LEU A 126 10.10 -1.59 3.76
N ASN A 127 9.85 -2.86 3.47
CA ASN A 127 10.66 -3.96 3.98
C ASN A 127 12.09 -3.92 3.44
N ARG A 128 12.23 -3.73 2.13
CA ARG A 128 13.51 -3.73 1.42
C ARG A 128 14.42 -2.57 1.84
N SER A 129 13.81 -1.42 2.12
CA SER A 129 14.48 -0.23 2.62
C SER A 129 14.75 -0.25 4.13
N GLY A 130 14.06 -1.13 4.87
CA GLY A 130 14.15 -1.25 6.33
C GLY A 130 13.42 -0.13 7.08
N ARG A 131 12.33 0.42 6.52
CA ARG A 131 11.59 1.58 7.07
C ARG A 131 10.24 1.20 7.67
N LEU A 132 10.15 -0.01 8.20
CA LEU A 132 9.04 -0.42 9.06
C LEU A 132 9.27 0.15 10.46
N ILE A 133 8.22 0.64 11.12
CA ILE A 133 8.31 1.25 12.46
C ILE A 133 8.95 0.31 13.48
N GLU A 134 8.62 -1.00 13.46
CA GLU A 134 9.24 -2.00 14.35
C GLU A 134 10.45 -2.71 13.72
N GLY A 135 10.91 -2.28 12.55
CA GLY A 135 11.93 -2.96 11.74
C GLY A 135 11.51 -4.30 11.13
N ARG A 136 10.30 -4.79 11.45
CA ARG A 136 9.71 -6.06 10.97
C ARG A 136 8.18 -5.96 10.91
N SER A 137 7.52 -6.88 10.19
CA SER A 137 6.06 -7.01 10.23
C SER A 137 5.55 -7.17 11.66
N GLY A 138 4.59 -6.31 12.04
CA GLY A 138 4.10 -6.22 13.42
C GLY A 138 2.75 -5.50 13.51
N PRO A 139 2.25 -5.22 14.72
CA PRO A 139 0.94 -4.56 14.90
C PRO A 139 0.81 -3.20 14.22
N PHE A 140 1.95 -2.52 13.95
CA PHE A 140 1.99 -1.24 13.25
C PHE A 140 1.95 -1.35 11.72
N THR A 141 1.86 -2.55 11.14
CA THR A 141 1.78 -2.75 9.69
C THR A 141 0.71 -1.88 8.99
N PRO A 142 -0.51 -1.66 9.54
CA PRO A 142 -1.46 -0.71 8.94
C PRO A 142 -0.94 0.73 8.87
N VAL A 143 -0.21 1.18 9.90
CA VAL A 143 0.42 2.50 9.95
C VAL A 143 1.60 2.57 9.00
N ASP A 144 2.41 1.51 8.91
CA ASP A 144 3.49 1.39 7.92
C ASP A 144 2.94 1.50 6.50
N MET A 145 1.83 0.83 6.21
CA MET A 145 1.13 0.93 4.92
C MET A 145 0.63 2.35 4.65
N MET A 146 0.01 3.02 5.62
CA MET A 146 -0.38 4.43 5.46
C MET A 146 0.84 5.33 5.22
N ASN A 147 1.95 5.08 5.90
CA ASN A 147 3.19 5.81 5.68
C ASN A 147 3.73 5.60 4.25
N GLY A 148 3.72 4.36 3.76
CA GLY A 148 4.12 4.02 2.41
C GLY A 148 3.21 4.61 1.34
N PHE A 149 1.89 4.58 1.53
CA PHE A 149 0.93 5.09 0.55
C PHE A 149 0.80 6.60 0.53
N ILE A 150 0.92 7.25 1.69
CA ILE A 150 0.57 8.67 1.83
C ILE A 150 1.78 9.47 2.30
N VAL A 151 2.36 9.12 3.45
CA VAL A 151 3.34 10.00 4.10
C VAL A 151 4.61 10.13 3.26
N PHE A 152 5.28 9.05 2.89
CA PHE A 152 6.56 9.11 2.18
C PHE A 152 6.44 9.70 0.77
N PRO A 153 5.48 9.29 -0.08
CA PRO A 153 5.33 9.83 -1.42
C PRO A 153 4.98 11.32 -1.42
N PHE A 154 4.04 11.75 -0.58
CA PHE A 154 3.57 13.13 -0.58
C PHE A 154 4.50 14.08 0.19
N LYS A 155 5.13 13.66 1.29
CA LYS A 155 6.18 14.43 1.98
C LYS A 155 7.32 14.77 1.02
N ASN A 156 7.65 13.84 0.11
CA ASN A 156 8.75 13.96 -0.84
C ASN A 156 8.28 14.21 -2.28
N PHE A 157 7.06 14.70 -2.49
CA PHE A 157 6.48 14.84 -3.82
C PHE A 157 7.32 15.74 -4.74
N PHE A 158 7.79 16.88 -4.22
CA PHE A 158 8.63 17.81 -4.97
C PHE A 158 10.12 17.41 -5.01
N LEU A 159 10.51 16.27 -4.43
CA LEU A 159 11.90 15.82 -4.42
C LEU A 159 12.41 15.58 -5.86
N ARG A 160 11.57 14.97 -6.70
CA ARG A 160 11.89 14.65 -8.10
C ARG A 160 12.32 15.91 -8.87
N ILE A 161 11.57 17.00 -8.72
CA ILE A 161 11.89 18.26 -9.40
C ILE A 161 13.08 18.97 -8.76
N LYS A 162 13.22 18.95 -7.43
CA LYS A 162 14.42 19.49 -6.73
C LYS A 162 15.71 18.84 -7.21
N VAL A 163 15.72 17.51 -7.34
CA VAL A 163 16.89 16.76 -7.84
C VAL A 163 17.17 17.12 -9.29
N LEU A 164 16.14 17.15 -10.15
CA LEU A 164 16.30 17.54 -11.56
C LEU A 164 16.91 18.94 -11.71
N TRP A 165 16.37 19.93 -11.00
CA TRP A 165 16.88 21.31 -11.01
C TRP A 165 18.33 21.41 -10.55
N SER A 166 18.69 20.71 -9.47
CA SER A 166 20.07 20.70 -8.99
C SER A 166 21.04 20.05 -9.99
N ALA A 167 20.61 19.00 -10.69
CA ALA A 167 21.40 18.33 -11.71
C ALA A 167 21.63 19.26 -12.92
N LEU A 168 20.59 19.94 -13.38
CA LEU A 168 20.66 20.93 -14.47
C LEU A 168 21.60 22.10 -14.11
N LYS A 169 21.43 22.70 -12.93
CA LYS A 169 22.26 23.82 -12.45
C LYS A 169 23.73 23.41 -12.29
N SER A 170 24.00 22.20 -11.81
CA SER A 170 25.38 21.69 -11.70
C SER A 170 26.06 21.50 -13.07
N ARG A 171 25.28 21.15 -14.10
CA ARG A 171 25.77 20.99 -15.48
C ARG A 171 25.96 22.33 -16.18
N GLU A 172 25.12 23.31 -15.89
CA GLU A 172 25.26 24.69 -16.36
C GLU A 172 26.51 25.36 -15.79
N ARG A 173 26.77 25.20 -14.49
CA ARG A 173 27.97 25.76 -13.84
C ARG A 173 29.27 25.15 -14.35
N LYS A 174 29.24 23.93 -14.91
CA LYS A 174 30.37 23.26 -15.57
C LYS A 174 30.59 23.71 -17.01
N ASN A 175 29.51 24.03 -17.73
CA ASN A 175 29.56 24.56 -19.09
C ASN A 175 29.40 26.09 -19.02
N GLY A 176 30.49 26.79 -18.70
CA GLY A 176 30.52 28.26 -18.69
C GLY A 176 29.82 28.87 -19.90
N GLU A 177 29.08 29.96 -19.69
CA GLU A 177 28.12 30.56 -20.62
C GLU A 177 28.57 30.64 -22.09
N LYS A 178 27.65 30.26 -23.00
CA LYS A 178 27.26 31.05 -24.18
C LYS A 178 26.13 30.33 -24.93
N THR A 179 24.89 30.72 -24.63
CA THR A 179 23.64 30.66 -25.42
C THR A 179 22.45 30.51 -24.46
N SER A 180 21.39 31.30 -24.67
CA SER A 180 20.15 31.15 -23.90
C SER A 180 19.55 29.78 -24.22
N ARG A 181 19.75 28.81 -23.32
CA ARG A 181 19.19 27.45 -23.46
C ARG A 181 17.69 27.46 -23.69
N ALA A 182 16.99 28.41 -23.07
CA ALA A 182 15.55 28.62 -23.31
C ALA A 182 15.28 29.03 -24.77
N GLY A 183 16.09 29.92 -25.33
CA GLY A 183 16.01 30.31 -26.74
C GLY A 183 16.33 29.15 -27.69
N THR A 184 17.34 28.34 -27.40
CA THR A 184 17.69 27.16 -28.20
C THR A 184 16.59 26.09 -28.16
N VAL A 185 16.01 25.82 -26.98
CA VAL A 185 14.92 24.85 -26.83
C VAL A 185 13.66 25.36 -27.55
N ALA A 186 13.34 26.66 -27.44
CA ALA A 186 12.22 27.26 -28.16
C ALA A 186 12.42 27.20 -29.69
N ALA A 187 13.63 27.47 -30.17
CA ALA A 187 13.97 27.38 -31.59
C ALA A 187 13.89 25.93 -32.12
N ILE A 188 14.37 24.94 -31.34
CA ILE A 188 14.26 23.52 -31.70
C ILE A 188 12.80 23.08 -31.72
N ALA A 189 12.01 23.46 -30.72
CA ALA A 189 10.58 23.11 -30.65
C ALA A 189 9.80 23.75 -31.81
N GLY A 190 10.01 25.04 -32.07
CA GLY A 190 9.41 25.74 -33.20
C GLY A 190 9.83 25.15 -34.54
N GLY A 191 11.11 24.81 -34.70
CA GLY A 191 11.65 24.14 -35.88
C GLY A 191 11.03 22.77 -36.12
N LEU A 192 10.86 21.95 -35.07
CA LEU A 192 10.21 20.64 -35.17
C LEU A 192 8.73 20.74 -35.57
N ILE A 193 8.00 21.74 -35.05
CA ILE A 193 6.60 21.99 -35.43
C ILE A 193 6.51 22.38 -36.90
N LEU A 194 7.34 23.34 -37.35
CA LEU A 194 7.37 23.77 -38.74
C LEU A 194 7.80 22.64 -39.68
N LEU A 195 8.76 21.81 -39.26
CA LEU A 195 9.22 20.65 -40.03
C LEU A 195 8.12 19.59 -40.18
N TYR A 196 7.34 19.34 -39.13
CA TYR A 196 6.18 18.45 -39.20
C TYR A 196 5.12 18.98 -40.18
N ILE A 197 4.77 20.27 -40.09
CA ILE A 197 3.79 20.89 -40.98
C ILE A 197 4.27 20.82 -42.44
N ALA A 198 5.53 21.15 -42.69
CA ALA A 198 6.13 21.07 -44.02
C ALA A 198 6.13 19.62 -44.54
N GLY A 199 6.53 18.65 -43.71
CA GLY A 199 6.51 17.23 -44.05
C GLY A 199 5.11 16.72 -44.39
N ALA A 200 4.10 17.10 -43.60
CA ALA A 200 2.70 16.74 -43.84
C ALA A 200 2.15 17.35 -45.14
N LEU A 201 2.47 18.61 -45.44
CA LEU A 201 2.10 19.27 -46.70
C LEU A 201 2.76 18.61 -47.92
N LEU A 202 4.04 18.24 -47.81
CA LEU A 202 4.79 17.57 -48.87
C LEU A 202 4.25 16.15 -49.12
N ALA A 203 3.94 15.40 -48.07
CA ALA A 203 3.32 14.08 -48.18
C ALA A 203 1.92 14.15 -48.79
N ALA A 204 1.12 15.18 -48.46
CA ALA A 204 -0.18 15.38 -49.07
C ALA A 204 -0.10 15.78 -50.57
N ALA A 205 1.03 16.28 -51.04
CA ALA A 205 1.22 16.76 -52.41
C ALA A 205 1.84 15.72 -53.35
N ASP A 206 2.58 14.72 -52.84
CA ASP A 206 3.28 13.71 -53.64
C ASP A 206 3.18 12.30 -53.02
N ASP A 207 2.62 11.36 -53.79
CA ASP A 207 2.38 9.98 -53.35
C ASP A 207 3.68 9.18 -53.12
N THR A 208 4.77 9.52 -53.80
CA THR A 208 6.06 8.84 -53.61
C THR A 208 6.72 9.30 -52.32
N PHE A 209 6.60 10.59 -51.99
CA PHE A 209 7.06 11.16 -50.73
C PHE A 209 6.23 10.67 -49.54
N ASP A 210 4.91 10.56 -49.68
CA ASP A 210 4.03 9.98 -48.65
C ASP A 210 4.42 8.54 -48.31
N ARG A 211 4.74 7.71 -49.30
CA ARG A 211 5.18 6.32 -49.04
C ARG A 211 6.49 6.23 -48.25
N LEU A 212 7.34 7.25 -48.30
CA LEU A 212 8.62 7.28 -47.60
C LEU A 212 8.53 7.89 -46.20
N VAL A 213 7.72 8.94 -46.03
CA VAL A 213 7.71 9.77 -44.81
C VAL A 213 6.36 9.73 -44.09
N GLY A 214 5.28 9.33 -44.77
CA GLY A 214 3.92 9.28 -44.24
C GLY A 214 3.80 8.42 -42.99
N ASP A 215 4.47 7.26 -42.93
CA ASP A 215 4.45 6.41 -41.73
C ASP A 215 5.15 7.08 -40.52
N ILE A 216 6.21 7.88 -40.74
CA ILE A 216 6.87 8.66 -39.68
C ILE A 216 5.98 9.81 -39.23
N LEU A 217 5.30 10.49 -40.16
CA LEU A 217 4.37 11.57 -39.84
C LEU A 217 3.12 11.07 -39.11
N ARG A 218 2.63 9.87 -39.45
CA ARG A 218 1.55 9.18 -38.73
C ARG A 218 1.91 8.81 -37.30
N LEU A 219 3.19 8.53 -37.00
CA LEU A 219 3.65 8.37 -35.61
C LEU A 219 3.57 9.67 -34.80
N LEU A 220 3.59 10.83 -35.46
CA LEU A 220 3.47 12.18 -34.88
C LEU A 220 2.08 12.81 -35.10
N ASP A 221 1.09 12.00 -35.48
CA ASP A 221 -0.26 12.46 -35.77
C ASP A 221 -0.90 13.16 -34.57
N ILE A 222 -1.87 14.04 -34.86
CA ILE A 222 -2.63 14.78 -33.85
C ILE A 222 -3.30 13.81 -32.87
N ASP A 223 -3.73 12.63 -33.31
CA ASP A 223 -4.34 11.63 -32.45
C ASP A 223 -3.33 10.95 -31.51
N PHE A 224 -2.07 10.79 -31.94
CA PHE A 224 -0.99 10.39 -31.06
C PHE A 224 -0.76 11.47 -29.99
N LEU A 225 -0.67 12.76 -30.38
CA LEU A 225 -0.50 13.87 -29.43
C LEU A 225 -1.66 14.01 -28.46
N LYS A 226 -2.91 13.85 -28.91
CA LYS A 226 -4.11 13.84 -28.05
C LYS A 226 -4.07 12.74 -27.00
N THR A 227 -3.44 11.61 -27.29
CA THR A 227 -3.27 10.50 -26.33
C THR A 227 -2.04 10.70 -25.45
N PHE A 228 -0.94 11.16 -26.05
CA PHE A 228 0.36 11.31 -25.41
C PHE A 228 0.38 12.46 -24.38
N ILE A 229 -0.09 13.65 -24.75
CA ILE A 229 -0.05 14.84 -23.87
C ILE A 229 -0.75 14.61 -22.52
N PRO A 230 -2.01 14.14 -22.44
CA PRO A 230 -2.67 13.91 -21.15
C PRO A 230 -1.98 12.82 -20.34
N ARG A 231 -1.47 11.75 -20.99
CA ARG A 231 -0.70 10.69 -20.31
C ARG A 231 0.63 11.22 -19.79
N PHE A 232 1.33 12.03 -20.57
CA PHE A 232 2.57 12.68 -20.16
C PHE A 232 2.34 13.61 -18.98
N LEU A 233 1.32 14.47 -19.02
CA LEU A 233 0.93 15.35 -17.92
C LEU A 233 0.58 14.55 -16.65
N LEU A 234 -0.15 13.43 -16.78
CA LEU A 234 -0.45 12.53 -15.66
C LEU A 234 0.78 11.78 -15.14
N SER A 235 1.76 11.49 -15.99
CA SER A 235 3.01 10.84 -15.59
C SER A 235 3.90 11.72 -14.70
N LEU A 236 3.70 13.05 -14.71
CA LEU A 236 4.44 13.98 -13.86
C LEU A 236 4.10 13.77 -12.36
N PRO A 237 2.83 13.90 -11.90
CA PRO A 237 2.46 13.64 -10.52
C PRO A 237 2.65 12.16 -10.14
N VAL A 238 2.37 11.22 -11.05
CA VAL A 238 2.62 9.78 -10.80
C VAL A 238 4.10 9.51 -10.54
N GLY A 239 4.99 10.06 -11.37
CA GLY A 239 6.42 9.86 -11.15
C GLY A 239 6.95 10.61 -9.94
N ALA A 240 6.35 11.76 -9.57
CA ALA A 240 6.64 12.43 -8.30
C ALA A 240 6.27 11.53 -7.11
N TYR A 241 5.10 10.87 -7.16
CA TYR A 241 4.68 9.89 -6.18
C TYR A 241 5.63 8.69 -6.10
N LEU A 242 5.93 8.02 -7.22
CA LEU A 242 6.82 6.84 -7.24
C LEU A 242 8.24 7.20 -6.81
N TYR A 243 8.76 8.36 -7.22
CA TYR A 243 10.07 8.83 -6.80
C TYR A 243 10.10 9.19 -5.32
N GLY A 244 9.06 9.85 -4.81
CA GLY A 244 8.88 10.14 -3.39
C GLY A 244 8.79 8.86 -2.55
N LEU A 245 8.11 7.82 -3.06
CA LEU A 245 8.05 6.51 -2.43
C LEU A 245 9.44 5.87 -2.33
N VAL A 246 10.16 5.71 -3.44
CA VAL A 246 11.44 4.98 -3.43
C VAL A 246 12.54 5.80 -2.76
N ILE A 247 12.72 7.06 -3.16
CA ILE A 247 13.84 7.90 -2.71
C ILE A 247 13.53 8.62 -1.41
N GLY A 248 12.29 9.06 -1.21
CA GLY A 248 11.87 9.68 0.04
C GLY A 248 11.98 8.72 1.22
N THR A 249 11.61 7.45 1.03
CA THR A 249 11.80 6.39 2.02
C THR A 249 13.29 6.16 2.36
N ASN A 250 14.20 6.32 1.39
CA ASN A 250 15.63 6.20 1.67
C ASN A 250 16.14 7.37 2.53
N ARG A 251 15.57 8.56 2.37
CA ARG A 251 15.97 9.79 3.08
C ARG A 251 15.39 9.93 4.48
N GLU A 252 14.32 9.19 4.81
CA GLU A 252 13.83 9.17 6.19
C GLU A 252 14.88 8.55 7.12
N ASP A 253 15.00 9.00 8.37
CA ASP A 253 15.87 8.35 9.34
C ASP A 253 15.17 7.11 9.95
N VAL A 254 15.91 6.03 10.22
CA VAL A 254 15.36 4.84 10.89
C VAL A 254 15.04 5.22 12.34
N HIS A 255 15.93 6.00 12.96
CA HIS A 255 15.79 6.41 14.35
C HIS A 255 14.54 7.29 14.54
N GLU A 256 14.25 8.21 13.62
CA GLU A 256 13.02 9.01 13.67
C GLU A 256 11.75 8.15 13.54
N LEU A 257 11.79 7.08 12.75
CA LEU A 257 10.66 6.15 12.61
C LEU A 257 10.44 5.33 13.88
N GLU A 258 11.53 4.83 14.48
CA GLU A 258 11.50 4.13 15.76
C GLU A 258 11.00 5.05 16.89
N GLU A 259 11.45 6.31 16.91
CA GLU A 259 11.01 7.33 17.85
C GLU A 259 9.51 7.63 17.70
N ARG A 260 9.01 7.81 16.46
CA ARG A 260 7.56 7.95 16.20
C ARG A 260 6.79 6.72 16.67
N GLY A 261 7.35 5.53 16.49
CA GLY A 261 6.82 4.28 17.05
C GLY A 261 6.73 4.35 18.58
N GLY A 262 7.82 4.78 19.23
CA GLY A 262 7.90 4.99 20.68
C GLY A 262 6.88 6.01 21.20
N ILE A 263 6.73 7.16 20.53
CA ILE A 263 5.72 8.17 20.88
C ILE A 263 4.30 7.60 20.74
N THR A 264 4.05 6.83 19.69
CA THR A 264 2.75 6.17 19.49
C THR A 264 2.49 5.17 20.59
N LEU A 265 3.49 4.36 20.97
CA LEU A 265 3.40 3.44 22.10
C LEU A 265 3.14 4.17 23.42
N ASN A 266 3.82 5.29 23.68
CA ASN A 266 3.64 6.11 24.87
C ASN A 266 2.22 6.72 24.93
N ARG A 267 1.71 7.26 23.82
CA ARG A 267 0.31 7.71 23.73
C ARG A 267 -0.66 6.57 24.03
N LEU A 268 -0.37 5.40 23.49
CA LEU A 268 -1.17 4.22 23.79
C LEU A 268 -1.08 3.82 25.27
N GLU A 269 0.04 4.06 25.98
CA GLU A 269 0.12 3.87 27.43
C GLU A 269 -0.74 4.85 28.22
N THR A 270 -0.93 6.07 27.72
CA THR A 270 -1.87 7.02 28.35
C THR A 270 -3.33 6.55 28.31
N LEU A 271 -3.66 5.55 27.46
CA LEU A 271 -4.97 4.92 27.41
C LEU A 271 -5.20 3.90 28.55
N LYS A 272 -4.15 3.48 29.27
CA LYS A 272 -4.21 2.52 30.40
C LYS A 272 -4.82 3.13 31.67
N LYS A 273 -6.00 3.74 31.54
CA LYS A 273 -6.69 4.45 32.64
C LYS A 273 -7.92 3.70 33.14
N VAL A 274 -8.45 2.76 32.36
CA VAL A 274 -9.73 2.10 32.67
C VAL A 274 -9.50 0.96 33.67
N PRO A 275 -10.24 0.91 34.80
CA PRO A 275 -10.12 -0.19 35.76
C PRO A 275 -10.43 -1.55 35.13
N ALA A 276 -9.56 -2.54 35.35
CA ALA A 276 -9.74 -3.91 34.85
C ALA A 276 -11.11 -4.52 35.21
N LYS A 277 -11.70 -4.14 36.34
CA LYS A 277 -13.04 -4.58 36.76
C LYS A 277 -14.14 -4.17 35.75
N ALA A 278 -14.06 -2.95 35.20
CA ALA A 278 -15.03 -2.50 34.20
C ALA A 278 -14.95 -3.36 32.94
N TRP A 279 -13.73 -3.65 32.47
CA TRP A 279 -13.51 -4.56 31.34
C TRP A 279 -13.99 -5.98 31.62
N MET A 280 -13.83 -6.50 32.84
CA MET A 280 -14.35 -7.83 33.20
C MET A 280 -15.88 -7.89 33.13
N VAL A 281 -16.59 -6.85 33.58
CA VAL A 281 -18.06 -6.79 33.46
C VAL A 281 -18.49 -6.76 32.00
N ILE A 282 -17.81 -5.95 31.17
CA ILE A 282 -18.10 -5.87 29.73
C ILE A 282 -17.84 -7.22 29.05
N LEU A 283 -16.67 -7.82 29.26
CA LEU A 283 -16.32 -9.13 28.69
C LEU A 283 -17.31 -10.20 29.15
N GLY A 284 -17.66 -10.23 30.43
CA GLY A 284 -18.64 -11.17 30.97
C GLY A 284 -20.02 -11.00 30.33
N GLY A 285 -20.46 -9.76 30.09
CA GLY A 285 -21.71 -9.48 29.37
C GLY A 285 -21.70 -9.97 27.93
N PHE A 286 -20.61 -9.73 27.19
CA PHE A 286 -20.44 -10.24 25.83
C PHE A 286 -20.41 -11.76 25.77
N SER A 287 -19.64 -12.41 26.65
CA SER A 287 -19.58 -13.87 26.72
C SER A 287 -20.91 -14.48 27.12
N LEU A 288 -21.64 -13.90 28.08
CA LEU A 288 -22.97 -14.39 28.43
C LEU A 288 -23.95 -14.27 27.25
N LEU A 289 -23.91 -13.15 26.52
CA LEU A 289 -24.75 -12.94 25.33
C LEU A 289 -24.46 -13.98 24.24
N TYR A 290 -23.17 -14.21 23.93
CA TYR A 290 -22.79 -15.18 22.91
C TYR A 290 -23.06 -16.62 23.34
N LEU A 291 -22.83 -16.96 24.61
CA LEU A 291 -23.19 -18.26 25.15
C LEU A 291 -24.71 -18.49 25.06
N LEU A 292 -25.52 -17.51 25.44
CA LEU A 292 -26.98 -17.57 25.31
C LEU A 292 -27.39 -17.78 23.84
N PHE A 293 -26.76 -17.05 22.92
CA PHE A 293 -26.97 -17.23 21.49
C PHE A 293 -26.66 -18.66 21.03
N PHE A 294 -25.51 -19.23 21.42
CA PHE A 294 -25.15 -20.60 21.07
C PHE A 294 -26.03 -21.65 21.72
N VAL A 295 -26.57 -21.41 22.92
CA VAL A 295 -27.51 -22.32 23.59
C VAL A 295 -28.87 -22.30 22.87
N ILE A 296 -29.41 -21.11 22.58
CA ILE A 296 -30.72 -20.95 21.92
C ILE A 296 -30.65 -21.43 20.46
N GLN A 297 -29.62 -21.02 19.72
CA GLN A 297 -29.48 -21.35 18.31
C GLN A 297 -28.67 -22.62 18.06
N GLY A 298 -28.19 -23.30 19.10
CA GLY A 298 -27.33 -24.48 18.97
C GLY A 298 -27.94 -25.54 18.06
N SER A 299 -29.23 -25.85 18.23
CA SER A 299 -29.95 -26.81 17.37
C SER A 299 -29.93 -26.41 15.89
N TYR A 300 -30.15 -25.12 15.56
CA TYR A 300 -30.12 -24.61 14.19
C TYR A 300 -28.70 -24.48 13.63
N LEU A 301 -27.73 -24.08 14.46
CA LEU A 301 -26.32 -23.92 14.11
C LEU A 301 -25.68 -25.29 13.84
N PHE A 302 -25.97 -26.30 14.67
CA PHE A 302 -25.55 -27.68 14.48
C PHE A 302 -26.32 -28.39 13.36
N GLY A 303 -27.55 -27.95 13.04
CA GLY A 303 -28.28 -28.38 11.86
C GLY A 303 -27.53 -28.15 10.54
N ALA A 304 -26.75 -27.06 10.45
CA ALA A 304 -25.89 -26.81 9.29
C ALA A 304 -24.81 -27.89 9.11
N PHE A 305 -24.30 -28.46 10.20
CA PHE A 305 -23.32 -29.57 10.14
C PHE A 305 -23.98 -30.89 9.71
N THR A 306 -25.26 -31.08 10.00
CA THR A 306 -26.05 -32.23 9.52
C THR A 306 -26.66 -32.01 8.13
N ARG A 307 -26.29 -30.91 7.43
CA ARG A 307 -26.82 -30.49 6.12
C ARG A 307 -28.33 -30.24 6.10
N THR A 308 -28.91 -29.93 7.25
CA THR A 308 -30.32 -29.56 7.35
C THR A 308 -30.46 -28.04 7.20
N LEU A 309 -31.38 -27.63 6.33
CA LEU A 309 -31.69 -26.23 6.07
C LEU A 309 -32.83 -25.79 7.00
N PRO A 310 -32.72 -24.66 7.72
CA PRO A 310 -33.84 -24.13 8.49
C PRO A 310 -35.03 -23.79 7.58
N GLU A 311 -36.25 -24.07 8.04
CA GLU A 311 -37.46 -23.77 7.27
C GLU A 311 -37.55 -22.28 6.90
N GLY A 312 -37.90 -21.99 5.63
CA GLY A 312 -38.05 -20.63 5.13
C GLY A 312 -36.78 -19.95 4.61
N PHE A 313 -35.59 -20.55 4.76
CA PHE A 313 -34.35 -20.00 4.20
C PHE A 313 -33.95 -20.67 2.89
N THR A 314 -33.40 -19.90 1.94
CA THR A 314 -32.61 -20.48 0.84
C THR A 314 -31.17 -20.72 1.31
N VAL A 315 -30.51 -21.76 0.77
CA VAL A 315 -29.10 -22.08 1.09
C VAL A 315 -28.17 -20.88 0.85
N ALA A 316 -28.42 -20.12 -0.22
CA ALA A 316 -27.62 -18.95 -0.56
C ALA A 316 -27.81 -17.79 0.43
N GLN A 317 -29.04 -17.52 0.85
CA GLN A 317 -29.33 -16.48 1.86
C GLN A 317 -28.72 -16.87 3.21
N TYR A 318 -28.90 -18.12 3.64
CA TYR A 318 -28.38 -18.62 4.90
C TYR A 318 -26.85 -18.48 5.01
N ALA A 319 -26.12 -18.82 3.94
CA ALA A 319 -24.67 -18.69 3.92
C ALA A 319 -24.18 -17.24 3.83
N ARG A 320 -24.81 -16.40 2.99
CA ARG A 320 -24.42 -14.99 2.84
C ARG A 320 -24.67 -14.19 4.10
N GLN A 321 -25.82 -14.38 4.73
CA GLN A 321 -26.16 -13.72 5.99
C GLN A 321 -25.18 -14.14 7.09
N GLY A 322 -24.94 -15.44 7.26
CA GLY A 322 -23.99 -15.94 8.26
C GLY A 322 -22.55 -15.44 8.05
N PHE A 323 -22.12 -15.25 6.81
CA PHE A 323 -20.80 -14.67 6.50
C PHE A 323 -20.70 -13.19 6.93
N PHE A 324 -21.70 -12.36 6.63
CA PHE A 324 -21.66 -10.95 7.03
C PHE A 324 -21.82 -10.77 8.54
N GLU A 325 -22.69 -11.55 9.17
CA GLU A 325 -22.84 -11.60 10.63
C GLU A 325 -21.51 -11.97 11.29
N LEU A 326 -20.81 -13.00 10.79
CA LEU A 326 -19.46 -13.33 11.26
C LEU A 326 -18.51 -12.13 11.14
N CYS A 327 -18.45 -11.47 9.98
CA CYS A 327 -17.53 -10.35 9.77
C CYS A 327 -17.78 -9.22 10.76
N GLN A 328 -19.05 -8.91 11.03
CA GLN A 328 -19.45 -7.88 11.99
C GLN A 328 -19.10 -8.27 13.43
N ILE A 329 -19.48 -9.47 13.86
CA ILE A 329 -19.19 -9.99 15.22
C ILE A 329 -17.68 -10.05 15.45
N MET A 330 -16.93 -10.56 14.46
CA MET A 330 -15.47 -10.66 14.55
C MET A 330 -14.82 -9.27 14.64
N GLY A 331 -15.30 -8.29 13.87
CA GLY A 331 -14.85 -6.90 13.97
C GLY A 331 -15.07 -6.31 15.37
N ILE A 332 -16.26 -6.51 15.94
CA ILE A 332 -16.59 -6.07 17.30
C ILE A 332 -15.70 -6.78 18.33
N ASN A 333 -15.53 -8.09 18.23
CA ASN A 333 -14.74 -8.87 19.19
C ASN A 333 -13.25 -8.52 19.14
N PHE A 334 -12.68 -8.30 17.96
CA PHE A 334 -11.30 -7.85 17.84
C PHE A 334 -11.12 -6.41 18.33
N LEU A 335 -12.08 -5.52 18.10
CA LEU A 335 -12.05 -4.17 18.66
C LEU A 335 -12.12 -4.21 20.18
N LEU A 336 -13.04 -4.99 20.74
CA LEU A 336 -13.18 -5.17 22.18
C LEU A 336 -11.90 -5.76 22.77
N PHE A 337 -11.36 -6.82 22.18
CA PHE A 337 -10.10 -7.42 22.59
C PHE A 337 -8.94 -6.42 22.56
N TRP A 338 -8.83 -5.62 21.49
CA TRP A 338 -7.80 -4.59 21.36
C TRP A 338 -7.94 -3.49 22.42
N LEU A 339 -9.16 -2.98 22.64
CA LEU A 339 -9.44 -1.95 23.65
C LEU A 339 -9.11 -2.45 25.06
N VAL A 340 -9.55 -3.66 25.39
CA VAL A 340 -9.25 -4.32 26.66
C VAL A 340 -7.74 -4.41 26.86
N MET A 341 -7.02 -5.01 25.91
CA MET A 341 -5.56 -5.19 25.97
C MET A 341 -4.77 -3.88 26.07
N LYS A 342 -5.28 -2.78 25.52
CA LYS A 342 -4.56 -1.50 25.44
C LYS A 342 -4.95 -0.50 26.53
N SER A 343 -6.20 -0.51 26.98
CA SER A 343 -6.77 0.50 27.88
C SER A 343 -6.91 0.06 29.34
N SER A 344 -6.76 -1.24 29.62
CA SER A 344 -6.75 -1.73 31.00
C SER A 344 -5.59 -1.15 31.80
N ASN A 345 -5.89 -0.66 33.01
CA ASN A 345 -4.92 -0.11 33.96
C ASN A 345 -3.94 -1.16 34.51
N ILE A 346 -4.34 -2.43 34.50
CA ILE A 346 -3.52 -3.58 34.86
C ILE A 346 -3.30 -4.42 33.60
N ASP A 347 -2.12 -5.02 33.44
CA ASP A 347 -1.91 -6.00 32.38
C ASP A 347 -2.87 -7.17 32.58
N ILE A 348 -3.84 -7.33 31.68
CA ILE A 348 -4.83 -8.41 31.72
C ILE A 348 -4.16 -9.77 31.83
N ARG A 349 -2.96 -9.94 31.24
CA ARG A 349 -2.19 -11.18 31.31
C ARG A 349 -1.70 -11.55 32.70
N SER A 350 -1.80 -10.65 33.67
CA SER A 350 -1.52 -10.90 35.09
C SER A 350 -2.76 -11.30 35.88
N ASN A 351 -3.96 -10.95 35.42
CA ASN A 351 -5.22 -11.26 36.08
C ASN A 351 -5.86 -12.51 35.43
N ARG A 352 -5.88 -13.61 36.19
CA ARG A 352 -6.41 -14.90 35.73
C ARG A 352 -7.86 -14.82 35.26
N PHE A 353 -8.72 -14.05 35.94
CA PHE A 353 -10.13 -13.94 35.57
C PHE A 353 -10.33 -13.17 34.26
N ALA A 354 -9.66 -12.03 34.10
CA ALA A 354 -9.72 -11.24 32.87
C ALA A 354 -9.15 -12.03 31.66
N MET A 355 -8.06 -12.78 31.88
CA MET A 355 -7.50 -13.71 30.88
C MET A 355 -8.48 -14.79 30.44
N ILE A 356 -9.18 -15.41 31.40
CA ILE A 356 -10.19 -16.43 31.09
C ILE A 356 -11.32 -15.81 30.27
N MET A 357 -11.85 -14.65 30.68
CA MET A 357 -12.94 -13.99 29.96
C MET A 357 -12.54 -13.60 28.53
N CYS A 358 -11.33 -13.05 28.33
CA CYS A 358 -10.80 -12.82 26.98
C CYS A 358 -10.64 -14.11 26.18
N SER A 359 -10.24 -15.21 26.83
CA SER A 359 -10.09 -16.51 26.17
C SER A 359 -11.45 -17.07 25.74
N VAL A 360 -12.48 -16.92 26.58
CA VAL A 360 -13.87 -17.32 26.26
C VAL A 360 -14.38 -16.51 25.07
N LEU A 361 -14.22 -15.19 25.06
CA LEU A 361 -14.61 -14.33 23.94
C LEU A 361 -13.94 -14.77 22.61
N LEU A 362 -12.64 -15.08 22.65
CA LEU A 362 -11.91 -15.56 21.46
C LEU A 362 -12.34 -16.98 21.06
N ALA A 363 -12.65 -17.86 22.02
CA ALA A 363 -13.16 -19.20 21.74
C ALA A 363 -14.55 -19.14 21.09
N GLU A 364 -15.44 -18.28 21.57
CA GLU A 364 -16.75 -18.00 20.95
C GLU A 364 -16.58 -17.45 19.53
N SER A 365 -15.59 -16.59 19.31
CA SER A 365 -15.25 -16.07 17.98
C SER A 365 -14.80 -17.18 17.02
N LEU A 366 -14.04 -18.18 17.51
CA LEU A 366 -13.71 -19.37 16.74
C LEU A 366 -14.97 -20.19 16.40
N LEU A 367 -15.89 -20.38 17.34
CA LEU A 367 -17.15 -21.09 17.11
C LEU A 367 -18.02 -20.38 16.05
N PHE A 368 -18.12 -19.05 16.11
CA PHE A 368 -18.79 -18.27 15.06
C PHE A 368 -18.15 -18.50 13.70
N SER A 369 -16.81 -18.48 13.63
CA SER A 369 -16.08 -18.69 12.39
C SER A 369 -16.30 -20.09 11.81
N VAL A 370 -16.27 -21.14 12.65
CA VAL A 370 -16.53 -22.52 12.22
C VAL A 370 -17.97 -22.68 11.75
N THR A 371 -18.92 -22.03 12.43
CA THR A 371 -20.33 -22.09 12.04
C THR A 371 -20.55 -21.42 10.69
N ALA A 372 -20.04 -20.21 10.49
CA ALA A 372 -20.14 -19.52 9.20
C ALA A 372 -19.45 -20.29 8.07
N PHE A 373 -18.31 -20.93 8.35
CA PHE A 373 -17.64 -21.83 7.41
C PHE A 373 -18.53 -23.02 7.04
N SER A 374 -19.18 -23.66 8.01
CA SER A 374 -20.12 -24.76 7.78
C SER A 374 -21.29 -24.34 6.87
N LYS A 375 -21.91 -23.19 7.14
CA LYS A 375 -22.97 -22.63 6.27
C LYS A 375 -22.46 -22.36 4.85
N LEU A 376 -21.25 -21.82 4.70
CA LEU A 376 -20.65 -21.54 3.41
C LEU A 376 -20.28 -22.82 2.64
N MET A 377 -19.83 -23.87 3.35
CA MET A 377 -19.54 -25.17 2.74
C MET A 377 -20.81 -25.87 2.25
N LEU A 378 -21.93 -25.76 2.97
CA LEU A 378 -23.22 -26.20 2.46
C LEU A 378 -23.57 -25.48 1.16
N TYR A 379 -23.36 -24.16 1.10
CA TYR A 379 -23.60 -23.38 -0.12
C TYR A 379 -22.69 -23.78 -1.29
N ILE A 380 -21.42 -24.07 -1.04
CA ILE A 380 -20.48 -24.58 -2.05
C ILE A 380 -20.89 -25.98 -2.51
N SER A 381 -21.35 -26.85 -1.59
CA SER A 381 -21.73 -28.22 -1.94
C SER A 381 -22.93 -28.28 -2.87
N CYS A 382 -23.89 -27.35 -2.75
CA CYS A 382 -25.07 -27.31 -3.61
C CYS A 382 -24.82 -26.64 -4.97
N PHE A 383 -23.95 -25.62 -5.04
CA PHE A 383 -23.82 -24.75 -6.22
C PHE A 383 -22.40 -24.67 -6.80
N GLY A 384 -21.45 -25.46 -6.28
CA GLY A 384 -20.06 -25.48 -6.70
C GLY A 384 -19.22 -24.28 -6.24
N PHE A 385 -18.00 -24.17 -6.78
CA PHE A 385 -17.10 -23.05 -6.52
C PHE A 385 -17.42 -21.85 -7.41
N THR A 386 -17.33 -20.66 -6.84
CA THR A 386 -17.35 -19.38 -7.56
C THR A 386 -16.31 -18.44 -6.95
N PRO A 387 -15.80 -17.44 -7.69
CA PRO A 387 -14.86 -16.44 -7.17
C PRO A 387 -15.26 -15.86 -5.81
N ARG A 388 -16.51 -15.40 -5.67
CA ARG A 388 -17.01 -14.79 -4.42
C ARG A 388 -17.08 -15.76 -3.25
N ARG A 389 -17.43 -17.04 -3.50
CA ARG A 389 -17.42 -18.08 -2.45
C ARG A 389 -16.00 -18.35 -1.98
N LEU A 390 -15.02 -18.38 -2.91
CA LEU A 390 -13.62 -18.60 -2.55
C LEU A 390 -13.04 -17.42 -1.76
N GLN A 391 -13.32 -16.17 -2.17
CA GLN A 391 -12.97 -14.97 -1.39
C GLN A 391 -13.55 -15.01 0.03
N SER A 392 -14.82 -15.42 0.16
CA SER A 392 -15.49 -15.53 1.46
C SER A 392 -14.83 -16.61 2.32
N THR A 393 -14.56 -17.78 1.75
CA THR A 393 -13.83 -18.88 2.44
C THR A 393 -12.46 -18.43 2.91
N TRP A 394 -11.69 -17.75 2.05
CA TRP A 394 -10.38 -17.20 2.39
C TRP A 394 -10.47 -16.25 3.58
N LEU A 395 -11.43 -15.30 3.56
CA LEU A 395 -11.59 -14.35 4.67
C LEU A 395 -11.95 -15.05 5.98
N ILE A 396 -12.87 -16.02 5.96
CA ILE A 396 -13.23 -16.81 7.15
C ILE A 396 -11.98 -17.51 7.71
N CYS A 397 -11.18 -18.16 6.85
CA CYS A 397 -9.95 -18.84 7.28
C CYS A 397 -8.91 -17.87 7.88
N VAL A 398 -8.77 -16.66 7.32
CA VAL A 398 -7.86 -15.62 7.85
C VAL A 398 -8.33 -15.10 9.20
N LEU A 399 -9.64 -14.90 9.38
CA LEU A 399 -10.22 -14.48 10.67
C LEU A 399 -10.11 -15.58 11.72
N PHE A 400 -10.34 -16.84 11.34
CA PHE A 400 -10.12 -18.00 12.20
C PHE A 400 -8.67 -18.08 12.66
N ALA A 401 -7.71 -18.04 11.72
CA ALA A 401 -6.28 -18.07 12.03
C ALA A 401 -5.86 -16.88 12.91
N GLY A 402 -6.38 -15.68 12.65
CA GLY A 402 -6.14 -14.49 13.47
C GLY A 402 -6.63 -14.66 14.90
N THR A 403 -7.84 -15.20 15.07
CA THR A 403 -8.43 -15.48 16.38
C THR A 403 -7.65 -16.55 17.14
N ALA A 404 -7.28 -17.65 16.48
CA ALA A 404 -6.49 -18.72 17.07
C ALA A 404 -5.10 -18.24 17.50
N LEU A 405 -4.43 -17.45 16.66
CA LEU A 405 -3.12 -16.86 16.96
C LEU A 405 -3.20 -15.79 18.05
N ALA A 406 -4.30 -15.02 18.13
CA ALA A 406 -4.55 -14.08 19.21
C ALA A 406 -4.74 -14.82 20.56
N LEU A 407 -5.52 -15.90 20.56
CA LEU A 407 -5.70 -16.76 21.73
C LEU A 407 -4.36 -17.39 22.17
N TYR A 408 -3.58 -17.92 21.23
CA TYR A 408 -2.25 -18.45 21.52
C TYR A 408 -1.30 -17.36 22.06
N SER A 409 -1.32 -16.14 21.50
CA SER A 409 -0.52 -15.00 21.99
C SER A 409 -0.93 -14.56 23.38
N LEU A 410 -2.22 -14.62 23.70
CA LEU A 410 -2.74 -14.29 25.02
C LEU A 410 -2.15 -15.22 26.09
N TRP A 411 -2.13 -16.54 25.81
CA TRP A 411 -1.62 -17.55 26.75
C TRP A 411 -0.09 -17.64 26.81
N THR A 412 0.59 -17.63 25.66
CA THR A 412 2.05 -17.83 25.62
C THR A 412 2.87 -16.55 25.73
N ARG A 413 2.20 -15.38 25.70
CA ARG A 413 2.80 -14.04 25.62
C ARG A 413 3.68 -13.80 24.39
N LYS A 414 3.78 -14.75 23.45
CA LYS A 414 4.57 -14.63 22.22
C LYS A 414 3.89 -13.71 21.21
N ARG A 415 4.67 -12.93 20.46
CA ARG A 415 4.15 -12.05 19.39
C ARG A 415 3.86 -12.86 18.13
N THR A 416 2.62 -13.31 17.96
CA THR A 416 2.18 -14.10 16.77
C THR A 416 1.60 -13.27 15.64
N PHE A 417 1.40 -11.97 15.81
CA PHE A 417 0.79 -11.10 14.80
C PHE A 417 1.51 -11.15 13.45
N ARG A 418 2.85 -11.28 13.48
CA ARG A 418 3.66 -11.46 12.28
C ARG A 418 3.29 -12.72 11.49
N ILE A 419 3.04 -13.83 12.18
CA ILE A 419 2.63 -15.10 11.56
C ILE A 419 1.28 -14.92 10.88
N TRP A 420 0.36 -14.21 11.53
CA TRP A 420 -0.94 -13.89 10.93
C TRP A 420 -0.81 -13.06 9.65
N ILE A 421 0.06 -12.03 9.64
CA ILE A 421 0.35 -11.22 8.44
C ILE A 421 0.86 -12.10 7.28
N TYR A 422 1.77 -13.03 7.56
CA TYR A 422 2.26 -13.96 6.53
C TYR A 422 1.16 -14.88 6.01
N ILE A 423 0.35 -15.47 6.91
CA ILE A 423 -0.77 -16.33 6.51
C ILE A 423 -1.74 -15.53 5.63
N SER A 424 -2.15 -14.33 6.06
CA SER A 424 -3.10 -13.52 5.30
C SER A 424 -2.54 -13.08 3.95
N GLY A 425 -1.30 -12.61 3.90
CA GLY A 425 -0.69 -12.09 2.68
C GLY A 425 -0.36 -13.20 1.67
N ILE A 426 0.35 -14.23 2.10
CA ILE A 426 0.73 -15.34 1.21
C ILE A 426 -0.52 -16.04 0.67
N SER A 427 -1.52 -16.33 1.52
CA SER A 427 -2.76 -16.95 1.05
C SER A 427 -3.53 -16.06 0.08
N LEU A 428 -3.57 -14.74 0.29
CA LEU A 428 -4.19 -13.81 -0.66
C LEU A 428 -3.49 -13.82 -2.01
N ALA A 429 -2.15 -13.86 -2.02
CA ALA A 429 -1.38 -13.97 -3.26
C ALA A 429 -1.64 -15.31 -3.96
N LEU A 430 -1.67 -16.43 -3.22
CA LEU A 430 -1.96 -17.75 -3.80
C LEU A 430 -3.37 -17.86 -4.40
N MET A 431 -4.34 -17.14 -3.84
CA MET A 431 -5.71 -17.08 -4.37
C MET A 431 -5.81 -16.45 -5.76
N HIS A 432 -4.76 -15.79 -6.25
CA HIS A 432 -4.69 -15.28 -7.62
C HIS A 432 -4.43 -16.38 -8.66
N LEU A 433 -3.93 -17.55 -8.25
CA LEU A 433 -3.65 -18.68 -9.15
C LEU A 433 -4.94 -19.36 -9.68
N TYR A 434 -6.11 -18.96 -9.21
CA TYR A 434 -7.43 -19.49 -9.57
C TYR A 434 -8.34 -18.42 -10.16
#